data_AF-A0A0S8ALK8-F1
#
_entry.id   AF-A0A0S8ALK8-F1
#
_cell.length_a   1.000
_cell.length_b   1.000
_cell.length_c   1.000
_cell.angle_alpha   90.00
_cell.angle_beta   90.00
_cell.angle_gamma   90.00
#
_symmetry.space_group_name_H-M   'P 1'
#
loop_
_entity.id
_entity.type
_entity.pdbx_description
1 polymer ?
#
loop_
_entity_poly.entity_id
_entity_poly.type
_entity_poly.pdbx_seq_one_letter_code
_entity_poly.pdbx_strand_id
1 'polypeptide(L)'
;MPEIKLTFEDNNLTRLLYGDLNKNLSTIEKTVGVSVKTRGNELTLEGLQHEVEVAAIALNQLYELLKAGYPVYPSDVAYGLRILERSSKANLKEIFLDRVYITANQRVVSPKSINQKKYIDSIRNNDIVFGIGPAGTGKTYLAVAMAISAMTSSQVKNIILTRPAVEAGEKLGFLPGDMAQKVDPYLRPLYDALNDMLGREKVVEYIERGIVEIAPLAFMRGRTLNNAFVILDEAQNTSHEQMKMFLTRLGFDSKAVITGDITQIDLPAGKQSGLVEASRILKSIKGIGFCTFSDVDVVRHPLVQQIIRAYAKKEKRQDDKKIRAGKVKSAGK
;
A
#
# COMPACT_ATOMS: atom_id res chain seq x y z
N MET A 1 3.93 -36.38 14.92
CA MET A 1 4.16 -35.02 14.37
C MET A 1 4.19 -34.06 15.56
N PRO A 2 4.96 -32.97 15.51
CA PRO A 2 4.88 -31.92 16.52
C PRO A 2 3.43 -31.50 16.81
N GLU A 3 3.13 -31.32 18.09
CA GLU A 3 1.83 -30.91 18.59
C GLU A 3 2.02 -29.74 19.57
N ILE A 4 1.25 -28.66 19.40
CA ILE A 4 1.19 -27.56 20.37
C ILE A 4 -0.27 -27.39 20.82
N LYS A 5 -0.47 -27.33 22.13
CA LYS A 5 -1.77 -27.02 22.74
C LYS A 5 -1.78 -25.58 23.21
N LEU A 6 -2.86 -24.88 22.90
CA LEU A 6 -3.14 -23.51 23.32
C LEU A 6 -4.45 -23.50 24.10
N THR A 7 -4.50 -22.66 25.13
CA THR A 7 -5.71 -22.43 25.92
C THR A 7 -5.92 -20.94 26.05
N PHE A 8 -7.13 -20.49 25.77
CA PHE A 8 -7.52 -19.07 25.84
C PHE A 8 -8.50 -18.86 27.00
N GLU A 9 -8.27 -17.85 27.83
CA GLU A 9 -9.01 -17.67 29.09
C GLU A 9 -10.46 -17.21 28.87
N ASP A 10 -10.67 -16.28 27.94
CA ASP A 10 -11.98 -15.70 27.62
C ASP A 10 -12.67 -16.45 26.47
N ASN A 11 -13.77 -17.14 26.78
CA ASN A 11 -14.57 -17.90 25.82
C ASN A 11 -15.17 -17.04 24.69
N ASN A 12 -15.57 -15.80 24.98
CA ASN A 12 -16.14 -14.91 23.97
C ASN A 12 -15.07 -14.47 22.97
N LEU A 13 -13.91 -14.03 23.46
CA LEU A 13 -12.78 -13.67 22.60
C LEU A 13 -12.26 -14.87 21.82
N THR A 14 -12.27 -16.07 22.43
CA THR A 14 -11.90 -17.31 21.76
C THR A 14 -12.83 -17.62 20.59
N ARG A 15 -14.15 -17.46 20.77
CA ARG A 15 -15.12 -17.61 19.69
C ARG A 15 -14.86 -16.62 18.55
N LEU A 16 -14.54 -15.37 18.87
CA LEU A 16 -14.18 -14.36 17.86
C LEU A 16 -12.87 -14.69 17.15
N LEU A 17 -11.88 -15.22 17.87
CA LEU A 17 -10.60 -15.68 17.31
C LEU A 17 -10.82 -16.80 16.31
N TYR A 18 -11.66 -17.78 16.64
CA TYR A 18 -12.00 -18.90 15.75
C TYR A 18 -12.79 -18.43 14.52
N GLY A 19 -13.58 -17.37 14.70
CA GLY A 19 -14.44 -16.79 13.69
C GLY A 19 -15.68 -17.65 13.40
N ASP A 20 -16.66 -17.06 12.72
CA ASP A 20 -17.91 -17.75 12.38
C ASP A 20 -17.63 -19.04 11.61
N LEU A 21 -18.19 -20.16 12.08
CA LEU A 21 -17.97 -21.49 11.51
C LEU A 21 -16.48 -21.84 11.36
N ASN A 22 -15.63 -21.39 12.30
CA ASN A 22 -14.18 -21.60 12.32
C ASN A 22 -13.44 -21.04 11.09
N LYS A 23 -13.99 -20.02 10.40
CA LYS A 23 -13.38 -19.43 9.20
C LYS A 23 -11.96 -18.92 9.40
N ASN A 24 -11.63 -18.37 10.58
CA ASN A 24 -10.28 -17.89 10.86
C ASN A 24 -9.31 -19.06 11.01
N LEU A 25 -9.73 -20.14 11.69
CA LEU A 25 -8.93 -21.36 11.81
C LEU A 25 -8.69 -22.01 10.45
N SER A 26 -9.74 -22.13 9.61
CA SER A 26 -9.60 -22.63 8.24
C SER A 26 -8.63 -21.78 7.40
N THR A 27 -8.55 -20.48 7.68
CA THR A 27 -7.58 -19.59 7.04
C THR A 27 -6.15 -19.90 7.48
N ILE A 28 -5.93 -20.19 8.77
CA ILE A 28 -4.64 -20.62 9.31
C ILE A 28 -4.21 -21.95 8.68
N GLU A 29 -5.09 -22.95 8.67
CA GLU A 29 -4.81 -24.27 8.08
C GLU A 29 -4.40 -24.14 6.62
N LYS A 30 -5.15 -23.37 5.82
CA LYS A 30 -4.86 -23.16 4.39
C LYS A 30 -3.59 -22.35 4.13
N THR A 31 -3.23 -21.44 5.02
CA THR A 31 -2.09 -20.55 4.81
C THR A 31 -0.78 -21.21 5.21
N VAL A 32 -0.77 -21.89 6.37
CA VAL A 32 0.45 -22.45 6.97
C VAL A 32 0.60 -23.96 6.75
N GLY A 33 -0.51 -24.68 6.50
CA GLY A 33 -0.48 -26.14 6.27
C GLY A 33 -0.65 -26.99 7.53
N VAL A 34 -1.07 -26.40 8.66
CA VAL A 34 -1.34 -27.12 9.92
C VAL A 34 -2.76 -27.69 9.96
N SER A 35 -2.99 -28.71 10.79
CA SER A 35 -4.33 -29.15 11.21
C SER A 35 -4.67 -28.53 12.55
N VAL A 36 -5.88 -28.00 12.68
CA VAL A 36 -6.37 -27.37 13.90
C VAL A 36 -7.58 -28.15 14.45
N LYS A 37 -7.46 -28.65 15.68
CA LYS A 37 -8.57 -29.26 16.43
C LYS A 37 -8.97 -28.34 17.58
N THR A 38 -10.27 -28.19 17.82
CA THR A 38 -10.78 -27.33 18.91
C THR A 38 -11.64 -28.13 19.88
N ARG A 39 -11.54 -27.80 21.17
CA ARG A 39 -12.42 -28.30 22.23
C ARG A 39 -12.67 -27.19 23.24
N GLY A 40 -13.83 -26.54 23.13
CA GLY A 40 -14.13 -25.36 23.96
C GLY A 40 -13.12 -24.24 23.70
N ASN A 41 -12.39 -23.84 24.74
CA ASN A 41 -11.34 -22.82 24.68
C ASN A 41 -9.93 -23.38 24.48
N GLU A 42 -9.80 -24.70 24.30
CA GLU A 42 -8.56 -25.36 23.95
C GLU A 42 -8.45 -25.57 22.44
N LEU A 43 -7.23 -25.41 21.94
CA LEU A 43 -6.88 -25.59 20.54
C LEU A 43 -5.60 -26.42 20.43
N THR A 44 -5.64 -27.47 19.62
CA THR A 44 -4.49 -28.32 19.33
C THR A 44 -4.06 -28.09 17.88
N LEU A 45 -2.78 -27.78 17.69
CA LEU A 45 -2.14 -27.63 16.39
C LEU A 45 -1.25 -28.83 16.11
N GLU A 46 -1.42 -29.45 14.94
CA GLU A 46 -0.61 -30.59 14.47
C GLU A 46 -0.05 -30.27 13.08
N GLY A 47 1.24 -30.52 12.85
CA GLY A 47 1.91 -30.17 11.58
C GLY A 47 3.42 -30.27 11.64
N LEU A 48 4.14 -29.61 10.73
CA LEU A 48 5.59 -29.48 10.83
C LEU A 48 5.96 -28.49 11.96
N GLN A 49 7.14 -28.67 12.56
CA GLN A 49 7.57 -27.89 13.74
C GLN A 49 7.44 -26.38 13.51
N HIS A 50 8.04 -25.86 12.44
CA HIS A 50 8.01 -24.43 12.11
C HIS A 50 6.59 -23.91 11.82
N GLU A 51 5.76 -24.72 11.16
CA GLU A 51 4.38 -24.35 10.80
C GLU A 51 3.51 -24.21 12.05
N VAL A 52 3.62 -25.17 12.97
CA VAL A 52 2.90 -25.17 14.23
C VAL A 52 3.36 -24.03 15.13
N GLU A 53 4.66 -23.72 15.18
CA GLU A 53 5.20 -22.56 15.92
C GLU A 53 4.67 -21.23 15.39
N VAL A 54 4.70 -21.01 14.07
CA VAL A 54 4.18 -19.77 13.46
C VAL A 54 2.67 -19.62 13.71
N ALA A 55 1.90 -20.69 13.53
CA ALA A 55 0.47 -20.69 13.81
C ALA A 55 0.17 -20.38 15.29
N ALA A 56 0.94 -20.95 16.22
CA ALA A 56 0.80 -20.70 17.64
C ALA A 56 1.11 -19.25 18.02
N ILE A 57 2.20 -18.68 17.50
CA ILE A 57 2.55 -17.28 17.73
C ILE A 57 1.44 -16.37 17.16
N ALA A 58 0.96 -16.66 15.95
CA ALA A 58 -0.09 -15.86 15.32
C ALA A 58 -1.40 -15.89 16.11
N LEU A 59 -1.87 -17.06 16.54
CA LEU A 59 -3.09 -17.20 17.33
C LEU A 59 -3.01 -16.42 18.64
N ASN A 60 -1.90 -16.53 19.37
CA ASN A 60 -1.69 -15.76 20.60
C ASN A 60 -1.68 -14.24 20.34
N GLN A 61 -0.98 -13.76 19.31
CA GLN A 61 -0.95 -12.33 19.00
C GLN A 61 -2.29 -11.79 18.49
N LEU A 62 -3.06 -12.59 17.73
CA LEU A 62 -4.41 -12.24 17.28
C LEU A 62 -5.41 -12.21 18.45
N TYR A 63 -5.30 -13.14 19.40
CA TYR A 63 -6.06 -13.11 20.63
C TYR A 63 -5.79 -11.85 21.45
N GLU A 64 -4.51 -11.46 21.53
CA GLU A 64 -4.06 -10.25 22.19
C GLU A 64 -4.55 -8.96 21.50
N LEU A 65 -4.76 -8.97 20.18
CA LEU A 65 -5.43 -7.90 19.45
C LEU A 65 -6.93 -7.81 19.79
N LEU A 66 -7.62 -8.94 19.89
CA LEU A 66 -9.02 -9.00 20.32
C LEU A 66 -9.21 -8.46 21.74
N LYS A 67 -8.30 -8.81 22.66
CA LYS A 67 -8.27 -8.23 24.02
C LYS A 67 -8.11 -6.71 24.01
N ALA A 68 -7.36 -6.17 23.03
CA ALA A 68 -7.21 -4.73 22.83
C ALA A 68 -8.38 -4.07 22.07
N GLY A 69 -9.49 -4.80 21.83
CA GLY A 69 -10.68 -4.29 21.15
C GLY A 69 -10.51 -4.13 19.64
N TYR A 70 -9.51 -4.77 19.02
CA TYR A 70 -9.37 -4.80 17.57
C TYR A 70 -10.19 -5.96 16.98
N PRO A 71 -11.16 -5.70 16.08
CA PRO A 71 -11.92 -6.75 15.45
C PRO A 71 -11.03 -7.53 14.47
N VAL A 72 -10.87 -8.83 14.69
CA VAL A 72 -10.06 -9.71 13.83
C VAL A 72 -10.94 -10.36 12.77
N TYR A 73 -10.63 -10.09 11.50
CA TYR A 73 -11.30 -10.71 10.35
C TYR A 73 -10.37 -11.74 9.67
N PRO A 74 -10.91 -12.64 8.82
CA PRO A 74 -10.09 -13.63 8.10
C PRO A 74 -8.93 -13.02 7.30
N SER A 75 -9.10 -11.81 6.78
CA SER A 75 -8.05 -11.09 6.08
C SER A 75 -6.91 -10.69 7.03
N ASP A 76 -7.21 -10.21 8.24
CA ASP A 76 -6.21 -9.87 9.26
C ASP A 76 -5.43 -11.10 9.73
N VAL A 77 -6.08 -12.26 9.83
CA VAL A 77 -5.41 -13.54 10.09
C VAL A 77 -4.40 -13.84 9.00
N ALA A 78 -4.80 -13.76 7.73
CA ALA A 78 -3.89 -13.99 6.61
C ALA A 78 -2.74 -12.96 6.55
N TYR A 79 -2.98 -11.69 6.90
CA TYR A 79 -1.90 -10.68 6.99
C TYR A 79 -0.95 -10.98 8.14
N GLY A 80 -1.48 -11.30 9.33
CA GLY A 80 -0.70 -11.58 10.53
C GLY A 80 0.22 -12.79 10.35
N LEU A 81 -0.30 -13.88 9.75
CA LEU A 81 0.49 -15.05 9.40
C LEU A 81 1.63 -14.70 8.44
N ARG A 82 1.36 -13.97 7.35
CA ARG A 82 2.41 -13.56 6.40
C ARG A 82 3.48 -12.66 7.02
N ILE A 83 3.12 -11.84 7.99
CA ILE A 83 4.07 -11.01 8.76
C ILE A 83 4.98 -11.91 9.60
N LEU A 84 4.39 -12.87 10.33
CA LEU A 84 5.10 -13.74 11.26
C LEU A 84 5.94 -14.82 10.57
N GLU A 85 5.52 -15.31 9.40
CA GLU A 85 6.32 -16.20 8.54
C GLU A 85 7.64 -15.55 8.10
N ARG A 86 7.64 -14.22 7.92
CA ARG A 86 8.82 -13.47 7.49
C ARG A 86 9.67 -13.02 8.66
N SER A 87 9.02 -12.73 9.78
CA SER A 87 9.64 -12.20 10.97
C SER A 87 8.86 -12.69 12.18
N SER A 88 9.25 -13.83 12.72
CA SER A 88 8.61 -14.43 13.90
C SER A 88 8.64 -13.52 15.14
N LYS A 89 9.58 -12.56 15.18
CA LYS A 89 9.70 -11.54 16.23
C LYS A 89 8.82 -10.30 16.03
N ALA A 90 8.06 -10.22 14.93
CA ALA A 90 7.19 -9.07 14.68
C ALA A 90 6.05 -9.02 15.70
N ASN A 91 5.67 -7.80 16.09
CA ASN A 91 4.57 -7.55 17.00
C ASN A 91 3.35 -7.05 16.21
N LEU A 92 2.32 -7.89 16.10
CA LEU A 92 1.09 -7.55 15.37
C LEU A 92 0.32 -6.39 16.02
N LYS A 93 0.44 -6.18 17.34
CA LYS A 93 -0.17 -5.01 18.01
C LYS A 93 0.41 -3.70 17.49
N GLU A 94 1.73 -3.61 17.40
CA GLU A 94 2.43 -2.40 16.89
C GLU A 94 2.07 -2.08 15.44
N ILE A 95 1.65 -3.07 14.67
CA ILE A 95 1.26 -2.90 13.27
C ILE A 95 -0.24 -2.60 13.18
N PHE A 96 -1.11 -3.52 13.62
CA PHE A 96 -2.55 -3.41 13.37
C PHE A 96 -3.27 -2.38 14.25
N LEU A 97 -2.73 -2.05 15.43
CA LEU A 97 -3.28 -0.99 16.27
C LEU A 97 -2.79 0.40 15.87
N ASP A 98 -1.89 0.52 14.89
CA ASP A 98 -1.50 1.80 14.32
C ASP A 98 -2.59 2.34 13.39
N ARG A 99 -3.62 2.93 13.99
CA ARG A 99 -4.79 3.47 13.30
C ARG A 99 -4.43 4.82 12.67
N VAL A 100 -4.46 4.90 11.35
CA VAL A 100 -4.16 6.13 10.60
C VAL A 100 -5.39 7.02 10.51
N TYR A 101 -6.52 6.44 10.13
CA TYR A 101 -7.77 7.14 9.89
C TYR A 101 -8.97 6.19 10.00
N ILE A 102 -10.17 6.73 10.26
CA ILE A 102 -11.44 6.00 10.21
C ILE A 102 -12.25 6.58 9.07
N THR A 103 -12.61 5.75 8.10
CA THR A 103 -13.34 6.20 6.91
C THR A 103 -14.80 6.53 7.22
N ALA A 104 -15.48 7.19 6.28
CA ALA A 104 -16.91 7.49 6.36
C ALA A 104 -17.77 6.22 6.59
N ASN A 105 -17.33 5.07 6.06
CA ASN A 105 -17.98 3.78 6.24
C ASN A 105 -17.54 3.05 7.54
N GLN A 106 -16.98 3.77 8.52
CA GLN A 106 -16.50 3.25 9.80
C GLN A 106 -15.40 2.19 9.68
N ARG A 107 -14.67 2.17 8.56
CA ARG A 107 -13.55 1.26 8.37
C ARG A 107 -12.27 1.88 8.91
N VAL A 108 -11.54 1.11 9.73
CA VAL A 108 -10.23 1.53 10.24
C VAL A 108 -9.15 1.29 9.17
N VAL A 109 -8.44 2.36 8.80
CA VAL A 109 -7.25 2.30 7.95
C VAL A 109 -6.02 2.11 8.85
N SER A 110 -5.37 0.97 8.70
CA SER A 110 -4.18 0.54 9.45
C SER A 110 -3.21 -0.21 8.53
N PRO A 111 -1.91 -0.24 8.82
CA PRO A 111 -0.97 -1.02 8.03
C PRO A 111 -1.27 -2.51 8.15
N LYS A 112 -1.10 -3.22 7.03
CA LYS A 112 -1.31 -4.66 6.87
C LYS A 112 -0.01 -5.41 6.51
N SER A 113 1.11 -4.71 6.51
CA SER A 113 2.45 -5.28 6.37
C SER A 113 3.49 -4.45 7.13
N ILE A 114 4.66 -5.06 7.37
CA ILE A 114 5.81 -4.38 7.99
C ILE A 114 6.23 -3.16 7.17
N ASN A 115 6.26 -3.26 5.84
CA ASN A 115 6.65 -2.14 4.98
C ASN A 115 5.60 -1.02 4.95
N GLN A 116 4.30 -1.35 5.05
CA GLN A 116 3.26 -0.34 5.21
C GLN A 116 3.41 0.42 6.53
N LYS A 117 3.73 -0.28 7.63
CA LYS A 117 4.01 0.36 8.93
C LYS A 117 5.22 1.29 8.83
N LYS A 118 6.34 0.81 8.29
CA LYS A 118 7.54 1.64 8.05
C LYS A 118 7.24 2.86 7.18
N TYR A 119 6.38 2.71 6.17
CA TYR A 119 5.98 3.81 5.29
C TYR A 119 5.18 4.87 6.02
N ILE A 120 4.17 4.47 6.80
CA ILE A 120 3.39 5.38 7.64
C ILE A 120 4.30 6.13 8.63
N ASP A 121 5.20 5.41 9.30
CA ASP A 121 6.14 6.03 10.25
C ASP A 121 7.12 6.99 9.55
N SER A 122 7.56 6.64 8.34
CA SER A 122 8.38 7.52 7.51
C SER A 122 7.64 8.82 7.19
N ILE A 123 6.36 8.76 6.82
CA ILE A 123 5.53 9.94 6.51
C ILE A 123 5.38 10.86 7.73
N ARG A 124 5.22 10.29 8.93
CA ARG A 124 5.16 11.07 10.17
C ARG A 124 6.47 11.82 10.43
N ASN A 125 7.59 11.14 10.24
CA ASN A 125 8.91 11.61 10.70
C ASN A 125 9.73 12.38 9.65
N ASN A 126 9.29 12.43 8.39
CA ASN A 126 10.00 13.10 7.30
C ASN A 126 9.09 14.09 6.58
N ASP A 127 9.70 15.09 5.93
CA ASP A 127 8.97 16.09 5.15
C ASP A 127 8.69 15.60 3.74
N ILE A 128 9.58 14.75 3.20
CA ILE A 128 9.42 14.12 1.90
C ILE A 128 9.53 12.61 2.05
N VAL A 129 8.59 11.84 1.51
CA VAL A 129 8.67 10.37 1.49
C VAL A 129 8.38 9.81 0.11
N PHE A 130 9.26 8.91 -0.33
CA PHE A 130 9.08 8.14 -1.55
C PHE A 130 8.56 6.74 -1.21
N GLY A 131 7.34 6.42 -1.67
CA GLY A 131 6.74 5.09 -1.63
C GLY A 131 6.85 4.40 -2.98
N ILE A 132 7.81 3.48 -3.13
CA ILE A 132 8.12 2.84 -4.42
C ILE A 132 7.80 1.37 -4.38
N GLY A 133 6.97 0.89 -5.29
CA GLY A 133 6.76 -0.56 -5.48
C GLY A 133 5.46 -0.90 -6.21
N PRO A 134 5.08 -2.19 -6.25
CA PRO A 134 4.00 -2.68 -7.10
C PRO A 134 2.62 -2.05 -6.85
N ALA A 135 1.73 -2.13 -7.85
CA ALA A 135 0.34 -1.74 -7.70
C ALA A 135 -0.42 -2.62 -6.68
N GLY A 136 -1.25 -2.00 -5.84
CA GLY A 136 -2.02 -2.70 -4.80
C GLY A 136 -1.28 -2.95 -3.48
N THR A 137 -0.08 -2.38 -3.32
CA THR A 137 0.66 -2.36 -2.04
C THR A 137 0.15 -1.30 -1.05
N GLY A 138 -0.85 -0.50 -1.46
CA GLY A 138 -1.49 0.51 -0.62
C GLY A 138 -0.76 1.85 -0.53
N LYS A 139 0.38 2.04 -1.24
CA LYS A 139 1.21 3.26 -1.19
C LYS A 139 0.43 4.58 -1.32
N THR A 140 -0.40 4.72 -2.36
CA THR A 140 -1.20 5.94 -2.60
C THR A 140 -2.36 6.05 -1.63
N TYR A 141 -3.08 4.94 -1.38
CA TYR A 141 -4.23 4.92 -0.46
C TYR A 141 -3.84 5.29 0.98
N LEU A 142 -2.73 4.76 1.48
CA LEU A 142 -2.18 5.11 2.79
C LEU A 142 -1.67 6.55 2.84
N ALA A 143 -1.07 7.06 1.75
CA ALA A 143 -0.66 8.46 1.67
C ALA A 143 -1.87 9.40 1.79
N VAL A 144 -2.96 9.11 1.07
CA VAL A 144 -4.22 9.87 1.16
C VAL A 144 -4.81 9.82 2.57
N ALA A 145 -4.81 8.64 3.21
CA ALA A 145 -5.26 8.51 4.60
C ALA A 145 -4.42 9.38 5.57
N MET A 146 -3.10 9.39 5.39
CA MET A 146 -2.19 10.23 6.17
C MET A 146 -2.43 11.73 5.92
N ALA A 147 -2.67 12.13 4.67
CA ALA A 147 -2.98 13.52 4.33
C ALA A 147 -4.25 14.01 5.01
N ILE A 148 -5.32 13.20 4.95
CA ILE A 148 -6.60 13.52 5.60
C ILE A 148 -6.42 13.57 7.12
N SER A 149 -5.68 12.63 7.71
CA SER A 149 -5.38 12.60 9.14
C SER A 149 -4.61 13.87 9.59
N ALA A 150 -3.58 14.28 8.83
CA ALA A 150 -2.83 15.49 9.09
C ALA A 150 -3.71 16.76 8.98
N MET A 151 -4.59 16.82 7.98
CA MET A 151 -5.52 17.95 7.80
C MET A 151 -6.56 18.02 8.92
N THR A 152 -7.19 16.89 9.28
CA THR A 152 -8.20 16.84 10.34
C THR A 152 -7.62 17.10 11.73
N SER A 153 -6.33 16.83 11.94
CA SER A 153 -5.59 17.22 13.15
C SER A 153 -4.95 18.61 13.05
N SER A 154 -5.30 19.40 12.04
CA SER A 154 -4.82 20.78 11.81
C SER A 154 -3.29 20.92 11.68
N GLN A 155 -2.58 19.85 11.31
CA GLN A 155 -1.15 19.89 11.01
C GLN A 155 -0.88 20.53 9.64
N VAL A 156 -1.83 20.40 8.72
CA VAL A 156 -1.83 21.09 7.41
C VAL A 156 -3.20 21.70 7.18
N LYS A 157 -3.26 22.72 6.32
CA LYS A 157 -4.51 23.39 5.94
C LYS A 157 -5.14 22.77 4.69
N ASN A 158 -4.31 22.36 3.73
CA ASN A 158 -4.77 21.89 2.43
C ASN A 158 -4.15 20.55 2.04
N ILE A 159 -4.85 19.78 1.22
CA ILE A 159 -4.35 18.57 0.57
C ILE A 159 -4.27 18.82 -0.93
N ILE A 160 -3.14 18.51 -1.55
CA ILE A 160 -2.94 18.65 -2.99
C ILE A 160 -2.57 17.30 -3.55
N LEU A 161 -3.44 16.73 -4.39
CA LEU A 161 -3.20 15.47 -5.08
C LEU A 161 -2.87 15.75 -6.54
N THR A 162 -1.74 15.24 -7.01
CA THR A 162 -1.29 15.47 -8.36
C THR A 162 -0.73 14.23 -9.01
N ARG A 163 -0.85 14.17 -10.34
CA ARG A 163 -0.40 13.06 -11.18
C ARG A 163 0.18 13.62 -12.48
N PRO A 164 1.28 13.07 -13.02
CA PRO A 164 1.76 13.47 -14.32
C PRO A 164 0.77 13.01 -15.40
N ALA A 165 0.44 13.90 -16.33
CA ALA A 165 -0.33 13.54 -17.51
C ALA A 165 0.59 12.76 -18.46
N VAL A 166 0.39 11.46 -18.58
CA VAL A 166 1.16 10.59 -19.49
C VAL A 166 0.19 9.82 -20.36
N GLU A 167 0.47 9.84 -21.66
CA GLU A 167 -0.32 9.18 -22.70
C GLU A 167 -0.08 7.66 -22.64
N ALA A 168 -0.63 6.99 -21.63
CA ALA A 168 -0.58 5.55 -21.54
C ALA A 168 -1.60 4.94 -22.53
N GLY A 169 -1.15 4.65 -23.74
CA GLY A 169 -1.89 3.87 -24.74
C GLY A 169 -2.80 4.65 -25.69
N GLU A 170 -3.45 5.73 -25.25
CA GLU A 170 -4.23 6.64 -26.09
C GLU A 170 -3.65 8.06 -26.05
N LYS A 171 -3.43 8.69 -27.21
CA LYS A 171 -2.94 10.08 -27.22
C LYS A 171 -4.01 10.97 -26.60
N LEU A 172 -3.61 11.87 -25.69
CA LEU A 172 -4.52 12.78 -24.98
C LEU A 172 -5.35 13.63 -25.97
N GLY A 173 -4.85 13.80 -27.19
CA GLY A 173 -5.53 14.46 -28.31
C GLY A 173 -6.81 13.79 -28.81
N PHE A 174 -7.05 12.50 -28.54
CA PHE A 174 -8.22 11.76 -29.06
C PHE A 174 -9.44 11.73 -28.13
N LEU A 175 -9.29 12.10 -26.85
CA LEU A 175 -10.43 12.20 -25.94
C LEU A 175 -11.28 13.43 -26.33
N PRO A 176 -12.61 13.33 -26.49
CA PRO A 176 -13.44 14.50 -26.76
C PRO A 176 -13.51 15.41 -25.52
N GLY A 177 -13.63 16.73 -25.71
CA GLY A 177 -13.77 17.70 -24.62
C GLY A 177 -12.61 18.68 -24.46
N ASP A 178 -12.74 19.56 -23.46
CA ASP A 178 -11.69 20.52 -23.08
C ASP A 178 -10.49 19.83 -22.41
N MET A 179 -9.40 20.56 -22.18
CA MET A 179 -8.17 20.00 -21.60
C MET A 179 -8.40 19.40 -20.20
N ALA A 180 -9.36 19.92 -19.43
CA ALA A 180 -9.69 19.40 -18.11
C ALA A 180 -10.42 18.04 -18.20
N GLN A 181 -11.42 17.95 -19.08
CA GLN A 181 -12.17 16.72 -19.36
C GLN A 181 -11.27 15.58 -19.87
N LYS A 182 -10.20 15.93 -20.60
CA LYS A 182 -9.21 14.95 -21.11
C LYS A 182 -8.31 14.35 -20.02
N VAL A 183 -8.08 15.08 -18.92
CA VAL A 183 -7.18 14.63 -17.85
C VAL A 183 -7.94 13.99 -16.68
N ASP A 184 -9.25 14.26 -16.55
CA ASP A 184 -10.14 13.70 -15.52
C ASP A 184 -10.03 12.17 -15.37
N PRO A 185 -9.99 11.35 -16.44
CA PRO A 185 -9.90 9.90 -16.29
C PRO A 185 -8.66 9.43 -15.52
N TYR A 186 -7.54 10.15 -15.64
CA TYR A 186 -6.28 9.83 -14.97
C TYR A 186 -6.30 10.21 -13.48
N LEU A 187 -7.13 11.18 -13.11
CA LEU A 187 -7.27 11.65 -11.72
C LEU A 187 -8.31 10.84 -10.95
N ARG A 188 -9.19 10.10 -11.64
CA ARG A 188 -10.28 9.32 -11.02
C ARG A 188 -9.86 8.40 -9.86
N PRO A 189 -8.74 7.66 -9.91
CA PRO A 189 -8.31 6.86 -8.76
C PRO A 189 -8.06 7.67 -7.48
N LEU A 190 -7.68 8.95 -7.59
CA LEU A 190 -7.49 9.86 -6.46
C LEU A 190 -8.84 10.30 -5.88
N TYR A 191 -9.83 10.59 -6.75
CA TYR A 191 -11.22 10.83 -6.32
C TYR A 191 -11.79 9.61 -5.59
N ASP A 192 -11.59 8.41 -6.13
CA ASP A 192 -12.10 7.17 -5.52
C ASP A 192 -11.51 6.95 -4.11
N ALA A 193 -10.20 7.19 -3.94
CA ALA A 193 -9.54 7.10 -2.64
C ALA A 193 -10.10 8.13 -1.64
N LEU A 194 -10.31 9.37 -2.06
CA LEU A 194 -10.91 10.41 -1.20
C LEU A 194 -12.36 10.08 -0.83
N ASN A 195 -13.15 9.61 -1.80
CA ASN A 195 -14.56 9.26 -1.60
C ASN A 195 -14.73 8.11 -0.61
N ASP A 196 -13.85 7.10 -0.67
CA ASP A 196 -13.85 6.01 0.31
C ASP A 196 -13.55 6.52 1.72
N MET A 197 -12.65 7.50 1.86
CA MET A 197 -12.24 8.04 3.17
C MET A 197 -13.26 9.01 3.77
N LEU A 198 -13.73 9.99 2.99
CA LEU A 198 -14.51 11.13 3.48
C LEU A 198 -16.01 11.04 3.14
N GLY A 199 -16.39 10.20 2.17
CA GLY A 199 -17.71 10.22 1.56
C GLY A 199 -17.83 11.30 0.48
N ARG A 200 -18.67 11.04 -0.52
CA ARG A 200 -18.77 11.88 -1.73
C ARG A 200 -19.14 13.33 -1.46
N GLU A 201 -20.15 13.57 -0.63
CA GLU A 201 -20.64 14.91 -0.33
C GLU A 201 -19.54 15.79 0.28
N LYS A 202 -18.78 15.24 1.21
CA LYS A 202 -17.68 15.94 1.88
C LYS A 202 -16.48 16.18 0.96
N VAL A 203 -16.20 15.26 0.04
CA VAL A 203 -15.16 15.45 -0.98
C VAL A 203 -15.52 16.62 -1.89
N VAL A 204 -16.78 16.70 -2.36
CA VAL A 204 -17.26 17.82 -3.18
C VAL A 204 -17.12 19.14 -2.41
N GLU A 205 -17.61 19.19 -1.16
CA GLU A 205 -17.49 20.39 -0.31
C GLU A 205 -16.02 20.83 -0.15
N TYR A 206 -15.11 19.88 0.11
CA TYR A 206 -13.69 20.19 0.33
C TYR A 206 -12.98 20.67 -0.93
N ILE A 207 -13.39 20.18 -2.10
CA ILE A 207 -12.88 20.64 -3.39
C ILE A 207 -13.39 22.06 -3.69
N GLU A 208 -14.70 22.31 -3.52
CA GLU A 208 -15.29 23.64 -3.76
C GLU A 208 -14.69 24.71 -2.85
N ARG A 209 -14.36 24.35 -1.60
CA ARG A 209 -13.70 25.23 -0.63
C ARG A 209 -12.19 25.37 -0.84
N GLY A 210 -11.61 24.64 -1.78
CA GLY A 210 -10.16 24.64 -2.04
C GLY A 210 -9.31 23.97 -0.95
N ILE A 211 -9.94 23.22 -0.04
CA ILE A 211 -9.26 22.46 1.02
C ILE A 211 -8.55 21.25 0.40
N VAL A 212 -9.19 20.60 -0.57
CA VAL A 212 -8.62 19.51 -1.35
C VAL A 212 -8.51 19.96 -2.81
N GLU A 213 -7.32 19.91 -3.36
CA GLU A 213 -7.07 20.19 -4.78
C GLU A 213 -6.62 18.90 -5.48
N ILE A 214 -7.23 18.58 -6.62
CA ILE A 214 -6.81 17.47 -7.47
C ILE A 214 -6.48 18.04 -8.84
N ALA A 215 -5.21 18.03 -9.23
CA ALA A 215 -4.75 18.71 -10.43
C ALA A 215 -3.59 18.01 -11.13
N PRO A 216 -3.44 18.16 -12.45
CA PRO A 216 -2.28 17.63 -13.18
C PRO A 216 -0.97 18.27 -12.69
N LEU A 217 0.15 17.53 -12.78
CA LEU A 217 1.47 17.99 -12.29
C LEU A 217 1.90 19.35 -12.85
N ALA A 218 1.51 19.68 -14.08
CA ALA A 218 1.83 20.95 -14.72
C ALA A 218 1.33 22.18 -13.91
N PHE A 219 0.23 22.03 -13.15
CA PHE A 219 -0.36 23.09 -12.35
C PHE A 219 0.46 23.44 -11.10
N MET A 220 1.48 22.63 -10.77
CA MET A 220 2.39 22.91 -9.66
C MET A 220 3.45 23.96 -10.03
N ARG A 221 3.63 24.26 -11.32
CA ARG A 221 4.64 25.20 -11.80
C ARG A 221 4.41 26.61 -11.23
N GLY A 222 5.48 27.23 -10.71
CA GLY A 222 5.42 28.59 -10.17
C GLY A 222 4.76 28.71 -8.80
N ARG A 223 4.29 27.62 -8.20
CA ARG A 223 3.67 27.63 -6.87
C ARG A 223 4.70 27.46 -5.76
N THR A 224 4.34 27.89 -4.56
CA THR A 224 4.98 27.48 -3.31
C THR A 224 3.89 26.86 -2.44
N LEU A 225 4.06 25.61 -2.07
CA LEU A 225 3.05 24.80 -1.40
C LEU A 225 3.30 24.86 0.11
N ASN A 226 2.78 25.89 0.78
CA ASN A 226 2.88 26.07 2.23
C ASN A 226 1.66 25.48 2.94
N ASN A 227 1.85 25.00 4.18
CA ASN A 227 0.79 24.44 5.02
C ASN A 227 -0.03 23.35 4.30
N ALA A 228 0.62 22.52 3.50
CA ALA A 228 -0.04 21.57 2.61
C ALA A 228 0.53 20.16 2.72
N PHE A 229 -0.35 19.17 2.60
CA PHE A 229 0.06 17.78 2.36
C PHE A 229 -0.09 17.47 0.87
N VAL A 230 1.03 17.25 0.19
CA VAL A 230 1.09 17.11 -1.26
C VAL A 230 1.38 15.65 -1.62
N ILE A 231 0.61 15.06 -2.52
CA ILE A 231 0.83 13.71 -3.02
C ILE A 231 1.05 13.75 -4.52
N LEU A 232 2.22 13.29 -4.96
CA LEU A 232 2.50 13.03 -6.38
C LEU A 232 2.38 11.54 -6.65
N ASP A 233 1.29 11.15 -7.30
CA ASP A 233 1.02 9.76 -7.68
C ASP A 233 1.52 9.42 -9.08
N GLU A 234 1.78 8.13 -9.34
CA GLU A 234 2.43 7.63 -10.55
C GLU A 234 3.71 8.36 -10.95
N ALA A 235 4.53 8.67 -9.96
CA ALA A 235 5.72 9.47 -10.14
C ALA A 235 6.77 8.84 -11.07
N GLN A 236 6.69 7.52 -11.34
CA GLN A 236 7.57 6.87 -12.31
C GLN A 236 7.43 7.47 -13.72
N ASN A 237 6.29 8.10 -13.98
CA ASN A 237 5.95 8.74 -15.24
C ASN A 237 6.35 10.23 -15.29
N THR A 238 7.21 10.69 -14.38
CA THR A 238 7.80 12.03 -14.41
C THR A 238 9.15 12.04 -15.12
N SER A 239 9.47 13.14 -15.81
CA SER A 239 10.83 13.44 -16.25
C SER A 239 11.71 13.98 -15.12
N HIS A 240 13.02 14.05 -15.33
CA HIS A 240 13.97 14.77 -14.48
C HIS A 240 13.46 16.18 -14.10
N GLU A 241 13.11 16.96 -15.12
CA GLU A 241 12.67 18.36 -14.96
C GLU A 241 11.38 18.46 -14.14
N GLN A 242 10.43 17.55 -14.37
CA GLN A 242 9.16 17.53 -13.65
C GLN A 242 9.34 17.16 -12.18
N MET A 243 10.17 16.15 -11.89
CA MET A 243 10.48 15.74 -10.52
C MET A 243 11.21 16.85 -9.76
N LYS A 244 12.24 17.45 -10.38
CA LYS A 244 12.96 18.59 -9.80
C LYS A 244 12.06 19.81 -9.59
N MET A 245 11.20 20.12 -10.56
CA MET A 245 10.21 21.17 -10.44
C MET A 245 9.31 20.94 -9.23
N PHE A 246 8.72 19.73 -9.12
CA PHE A 246 7.81 19.37 -8.03
C PHE A 246 8.47 19.46 -6.65
N LEU A 247 9.62 18.82 -6.46
CA LEU A 247 10.30 18.76 -5.15
C LEU A 247 10.72 20.15 -4.66
N THR A 248 11.00 21.09 -5.57
CA THR A 248 11.34 22.48 -5.23
C THR A 248 10.13 23.39 -5.02
N ARG A 249 8.89 22.88 -5.08
CA ARG A 249 7.68 23.65 -4.72
C ARG A 249 7.30 23.51 -3.25
N LEU A 250 7.88 22.55 -2.53
CA LEU A 250 7.52 22.31 -1.13
C LEU A 250 7.90 23.52 -0.27
N GLY A 251 6.90 24.12 0.37
CA GLY A 251 7.04 25.27 1.25
C GLY A 251 7.14 24.89 2.72
N PHE A 252 7.02 25.89 3.60
CA PHE A 252 7.02 25.70 5.05
C PHE A 252 5.76 24.97 5.53
N ASP A 253 5.91 24.23 6.64
CA ASP A 253 4.84 23.47 7.31
C ASP A 253 4.08 22.53 6.36
N SER A 254 4.81 21.95 5.40
CA SER A 254 4.27 21.08 4.38
C SER A 254 4.97 19.74 4.36
N LYS A 255 4.24 18.72 3.89
CA LYS A 255 4.76 17.38 3.63
C LYS A 255 4.48 16.97 2.20
N ALA A 256 5.38 16.21 1.60
CA ALA A 256 5.20 15.61 0.29
C ALA A 256 5.37 14.09 0.33
N VAL A 257 4.46 13.38 -0.32
CA VAL A 257 4.56 11.94 -0.54
C VAL A 257 4.56 11.66 -2.03
N ILE A 258 5.59 10.97 -2.50
CA ILE A 258 5.79 10.63 -3.90
C ILE A 258 5.60 9.13 -4.05
N THR A 259 4.57 8.71 -4.77
CA THR A 259 4.26 7.29 -4.98
C THR A 259 4.50 6.88 -6.43
N GLY A 260 5.04 5.68 -6.62
CA GLY A 260 5.22 5.16 -7.97
C GLY A 260 5.62 3.69 -8.03
N ASP A 261 5.59 3.16 -9.24
CA ASP A 261 6.00 1.79 -9.56
C ASP A 261 7.04 1.80 -10.68
N ILE A 262 8.31 1.58 -10.34
CA ILE A 262 9.42 1.60 -11.31
C ILE A 262 9.34 0.50 -12.38
N THR A 263 8.44 -0.48 -12.22
CA THR A 263 8.19 -1.52 -13.23
C THR A 263 7.17 -1.10 -14.28
N GLN A 264 6.43 0.00 -14.06
CA GLN A 264 5.36 0.51 -14.92
C GLN A 264 5.70 1.91 -15.44
N ILE A 265 6.86 2.07 -16.08
CA ILE A 265 7.29 3.33 -16.67
C ILE A 265 6.69 3.47 -18.08
N ASP A 266 5.78 4.41 -18.24
CA ASP A 266 5.08 4.72 -19.50
C ASP A 266 5.72 5.88 -20.27
N LEU A 267 6.96 6.25 -19.91
CA LEU A 267 7.68 7.32 -20.59
C LEU A 267 8.11 6.90 -22.01
N PRO A 268 8.18 7.86 -22.96
CA PRO A 268 8.73 7.60 -24.29
C PRO A 268 10.13 6.96 -24.23
N ALA A 269 10.41 6.07 -25.18
CA ALA A 269 11.67 5.34 -25.25
C ALA A 269 12.88 6.29 -25.19
N GLY A 270 13.86 5.95 -24.34
CA GLY A 270 15.09 6.73 -24.14
C GLY A 270 14.99 7.82 -23.06
N LYS A 271 13.80 8.15 -22.54
CA LYS A 271 13.69 9.05 -21.38
C LYS A 271 13.87 8.30 -20.06
N GLN A 272 14.73 8.82 -19.19
CA GLN A 272 14.87 8.32 -17.83
C GLN A 272 13.75 8.87 -16.93
N SER A 273 13.27 8.01 -16.03
CA SER A 273 12.29 8.38 -15.02
C SER A 273 12.91 9.26 -13.93
N GLY A 274 12.30 10.41 -13.68
CA GLY A 274 12.68 11.33 -12.62
C GLY A 274 12.57 10.70 -11.23
N LEU A 275 11.62 9.78 -11.02
CA LEU A 275 11.52 9.02 -9.78
C LEU A 275 12.75 8.14 -9.55
N VAL A 276 13.16 7.39 -10.57
CA VAL A 276 14.33 6.50 -10.48
C VAL A 276 15.59 7.30 -10.21
N GLU A 277 15.75 8.43 -10.89
CA GLU A 277 16.89 9.32 -10.70
C GLU A 277 16.91 9.96 -9.29
N ALA A 278 15.80 10.58 -8.87
CA ALA A 278 15.66 11.20 -7.56
C ALA A 278 15.91 10.19 -6.43
N SER A 279 15.46 8.94 -6.59
CA SER A 279 15.72 7.87 -5.64
C SER A 279 17.19 7.52 -5.46
N ARG A 280 18.08 7.93 -6.39
CA ARG A 280 19.53 7.76 -6.27
C ARG A 280 20.19 9.01 -5.71
N ILE A 281 19.83 10.18 -6.25
CA ILE A 281 20.47 11.46 -5.91
C ILE A 281 20.15 11.91 -4.48
N LEU A 282 18.93 11.66 -4.01
CA LEU A 282 18.42 12.25 -2.77
C LEU A 282 18.56 11.35 -1.53
N LYS A 283 19.18 10.16 -1.65
CA LYS A 283 19.23 9.16 -0.57
C LYS A 283 19.86 9.63 0.73
N SER A 284 20.83 10.55 0.66
CA SER A 284 21.60 11.03 1.81
C SER A 284 21.02 12.28 2.45
N ILE A 285 19.92 12.83 1.93
CA ILE A 285 19.33 14.06 2.44
C ILE A 285 18.46 13.75 3.65
N LYS A 286 18.78 14.35 4.80
CA LYS A 286 17.98 14.25 6.02
C LYS A 286 16.58 14.86 5.78
N GLY A 287 15.54 14.21 6.30
CA GLY A 287 14.15 14.62 6.09
C GLY A 287 13.52 14.06 4.81
N ILE A 288 14.27 13.25 4.04
CA ILE A 288 13.75 12.48 2.90
C ILE A 288 13.78 10.99 3.23
N GLY A 289 12.61 10.37 3.31
CA GLY A 289 12.43 8.93 3.52
C GLY A 289 12.24 8.16 2.23
N PHE A 290 12.80 6.95 2.15
CA PHE A 290 12.57 6.02 1.03
C PHE A 290 12.00 4.70 1.55
N CYS A 291 10.84 4.31 1.05
CA CYS A 291 10.15 3.08 1.43
C CYS A 291 9.89 2.24 0.18
N THR A 292 10.43 1.01 0.16
CA THR A 292 10.26 0.08 -0.95
C THR A 292 9.26 -1.01 -0.57
N PHE A 293 8.28 -1.21 -1.45
CA PHE A 293 7.30 -2.28 -1.36
C PHE A 293 7.61 -3.38 -2.37
N SER A 294 7.09 -4.57 -2.11
CA SER A 294 7.16 -5.71 -3.03
C SER A 294 5.81 -6.43 -3.13
N ASP A 295 5.72 -7.47 -3.96
CA ASP A 295 4.47 -8.24 -4.19
C ASP A 295 3.84 -8.82 -2.92
N VAL A 296 4.65 -8.90 -1.88
CA VAL A 296 4.32 -9.46 -0.57
C VAL A 296 3.47 -8.51 0.27
N ASP A 297 3.57 -7.21 -0.05
CA ASP A 297 2.84 -6.12 0.57
C ASP A 297 1.50 -5.88 -0.14
N VAL A 298 1.20 -6.63 -1.21
CA VAL A 298 -0.01 -6.46 -2.00
C VAL A 298 -1.22 -6.92 -1.20
N VAL A 299 -2.09 -5.96 -0.90
CA VAL A 299 -3.35 -6.15 -0.17
C VAL A 299 -4.47 -6.20 -1.19
N ARG A 300 -4.71 -7.39 -1.75
CA ARG A 300 -5.79 -7.63 -2.72
C ARG A 300 -6.56 -8.89 -2.34
N HIS A 301 -7.74 -9.04 -2.92
CA HIS A 301 -8.54 -10.25 -2.81
C HIS A 301 -7.70 -11.50 -3.20
N PRO A 302 -7.79 -12.63 -2.46
CA PRO A 302 -6.98 -13.82 -2.74
C PRO A 302 -7.06 -14.32 -4.18
N LEU A 303 -8.26 -14.29 -4.78
CA LEU A 303 -8.44 -14.64 -6.20
C LEU A 303 -7.65 -13.73 -7.14
N VAL A 304 -7.65 -12.42 -6.90
CA VAL A 304 -6.90 -11.45 -7.72
C VAL A 304 -5.40 -11.70 -7.59
N GLN A 305 -4.91 -12.03 -6.40
CA GLN A 305 -3.50 -12.42 -6.21
C GLN A 305 -3.15 -13.70 -7.00
N GLN A 306 -4.05 -14.69 -7.05
CA GLN A 306 -3.84 -15.90 -7.85
C GLN A 306 -3.79 -15.59 -9.35
N ILE A 307 -4.67 -14.71 -9.84
CA ILE A 307 -4.66 -14.23 -11.23
C ILE A 307 -3.32 -13.54 -11.55
N ILE A 308 -2.89 -12.58 -10.72
CA ILE A 308 -1.61 -11.87 -10.91
C ILE A 308 -0.43 -12.86 -10.98
N ARG A 309 -0.38 -13.83 -10.06
CA ARG A 309 0.67 -14.86 -10.03
C ARG A 309 0.65 -15.76 -11.28
N ALA A 310 -0.52 -16.06 -11.82
CA ALA A 310 -0.66 -16.87 -13.03
C ALA A 310 -0.11 -16.13 -14.27
N TYR A 311 -0.41 -14.84 -14.41
CA TYR A 311 0.12 -14.00 -15.50
C TYR A 311 1.63 -13.79 -15.38
N ALA A 312 2.14 -13.43 -14.19
CA ALA A 312 3.57 -13.24 -13.96
C ALA A 312 4.40 -14.51 -14.27
N LYS A 313 3.88 -15.71 -13.98
CA LYS A 313 4.51 -16.98 -14.37
C LYS A 313 4.60 -17.16 -15.89
N LYS A 314 3.59 -16.70 -16.64
CA LYS A 314 3.57 -16.79 -18.11
C LYS A 314 4.56 -15.82 -18.74
N GLU A 315 4.59 -14.58 -18.26
CA GLU A 315 5.51 -13.53 -18.73
C GLU A 315 6.98 -13.93 -18.50
N LYS A 316 7.31 -14.37 -17.28
CA LYS A 316 8.65 -14.87 -16.95
C LYS A 316 9.10 -16.02 -17.88
N ARG A 317 8.19 -16.97 -18.19
CA ARG A 317 8.47 -18.05 -19.14
C ARG A 317 8.70 -17.54 -20.57
N GLN A 318 8.04 -16.47 -20.98
CA GLN A 318 8.23 -15.87 -22.30
C GLN A 318 9.57 -15.13 -22.38
N ASP A 319 9.96 -14.40 -21.33
CA ASP A 319 11.25 -13.71 -21.26
C ASP A 319 12.41 -14.70 -21.22
N ASP A 320 12.30 -15.78 -20.43
CA ASP A 320 13.30 -16.86 -20.41
C ASP A 320 13.46 -17.53 -21.79
N LYS A 321 12.36 -17.71 -22.53
CA LYS A 321 12.39 -18.22 -23.91
C LYS A 321 13.05 -17.24 -24.87
N LYS A 322 12.77 -15.93 -24.77
CA LYS A 322 13.42 -14.89 -25.59
C LYS A 322 14.92 -14.81 -25.31
N ILE A 323 15.34 -14.86 -24.05
CA ILE A 323 16.76 -14.86 -23.66
C ILE A 323 17.47 -16.09 -24.21
N ARG A 324 16.86 -17.28 -24.12
CA ARG A 324 17.42 -18.51 -24.69
C ARG A 324 17.51 -18.44 -26.23
N ALA A 325 16.48 -17.95 -26.91
CA ALA A 325 16.50 -17.78 -28.37
C ALA A 325 17.52 -16.72 -28.84
N GLY A 326 17.73 -15.66 -28.06
CA GLY A 326 18.75 -14.64 -28.32
C GLY A 326 20.18 -15.15 -28.16
N LYS A 327 20.44 -15.97 -27.12
CA LYS A 327 21.75 -16.60 -26.89
C LYS A 327 22.13 -17.62 -27.98
N VAL A 328 21.15 -18.33 -28.55
CA VAL A 328 21.39 -19.26 -29.68
C VAL A 328 21.79 -18.51 -30.95
N LYS A 329 21.25 -17.31 -31.19
CA LYS A 329 21.63 -16.47 -32.34
C LYS A 329 23.00 -15.80 -32.20
N SER A 330 23.49 -15.56 -30.98
CA SER A 330 24.82 -14.96 -30.75
C SER A 330 25.96 -15.99 -30.71
N ALA A 331 25.66 -17.27 -30.48
CA ALA A 331 26.67 -18.34 -30.43
C ALA A 331 26.94 -19.01 -31.79
N GLY A 332 26.17 -18.65 -32.84
CA GLY A 332 26.31 -19.17 -34.20
C GLY A 332 26.89 -18.16 -35.20
N LYS A 333 27.64 -17.16 -34.74
CA LYS A 333 28.31 -16.16 -35.57
C LYS A 333 29.81 -16.15 -35.33
#